data_AF-A0A2P6R0G0-F1
#
_entry.id   AF-A0A2P6R0G0-F1
#
_cell.length_a   1.000
_cell.length_b   1.000
_cell.length_c   1.000
_cell.angle_alpha   90.00
_cell.angle_beta   90.00
_cell.angle_gamma   90.00
#
_symmetry.space_group_name_H-M   'P 1'
#
loop_
_entity.id
_entity.type
_entity.pdbx_description
1 polymer ?
#
loop_
_entity_poly.entity_id
_entity_poly.type
_entity_poly.pdbx_seq_one_letter_code
_entity_poly.pdbx_strand_id
1 'polypeptide(L)' 'MIVQGVATSCFVALHPQVKGVSGEYFADCNIVKPSNQAKDVDLASKLWDFSLSMTNLK' A
#
# COMPACT_ATOMS: atom_id res chain seq x y z
N MET A 1 19.40 -13.52 -7.51
CA MET A 1 17.94 -13.75 -7.48
C MET A 1 17.15 -12.59 -6.84
N ILE A 2 17.74 -11.38 -6.70
CA ILE A 2 17.14 -10.28 -5.91
C ILE A 2 16.15 -9.42 -6.71
N VAL A 3 16.22 -9.37 -8.04
CA VAL A 3 15.48 -8.35 -8.80
C VAL A 3 13.96 -8.59 -8.81
N GLN A 4 13.49 -9.83 -8.99
CA GLN A 4 12.05 -10.06 -9.21
C GLN A 4 11.21 -9.92 -7.94
N GLY A 5 11.66 -10.44 -6.79
CA GLY A 5 10.86 -10.48 -5.57
C GLY A 5 10.61 -9.11 -4.91
N VAL A 6 11.40 -8.09 -5.26
CA VAL A 6 11.25 -6.72 -4.73
C VAL A 6 11.12 -5.67 -5.82
N ALA A 7 10.96 -6.08 -7.09
CA ALA A 7 10.92 -5.18 -8.26
C ALA A 7 9.95 -4.01 -8.05
N THR A 8 8.70 -4.33 -7.70
CA THR A 8 7.64 -3.34 -7.46
C THR A 8 7.99 -2.41 -6.32
N SER A 9 8.52 -2.92 -5.20
CA SER A 9 8.90 -2.08 -4.05
C SER A 9 10.04 -1.12 -4.41
N CYS A 10 11.07 -1.59 -5.12
CA CYS A 10 12.16 -0.73 -5.60
C CYS A 10 11.68 0.31 -6.61
N PHE A 11 10.76 -0.06 -7.52
CA PHE A 11 10.16 0.85 -8.48
C PHE A 11 9.40 1.98 -7.77
N VAL A 12 8.52 1.63 -6.83
CA VAL A 12 7.72 2.62 -6.08
C VAL A 12 8.60 3.54 -5.22
N ALA A 13 9.68 3.02 -4.64
CA ALA A 13 10.55 3.80 -3.76
C ALA A 13 11.52 4.74 -4.52
N LEU A 14 11.95 4.37 -5.73
CA LEU A 14 13.12 4.99 -6.37
C LEU A 14 12.85 5.60 -7.75
N HIS A 15 11.80 5.16 -8.46
CA HIS A 15 11.65 5.51 -9.87
C HIS A 15 11.08 6.94 -10.05
N PRO A 16 11.67 7.80 -10.89
CA PRO A 16 11.19 9.17 -11.08
C PRO A 16 9.74 9.28 -11.56
N GLN A 17 9.24 8.27 -12.29
CA GLN A 17 7.86 8.27 -12.81
C GLN A 17 6.80 8.19 -11.72
N VAL A 18 7.13 7.68 -10.53
CA VAL A 18 6.18 7.61 -9.40
C VAL A 18 6.38 8.76 -8.41
N LYS A 19 7.25 9.73 -8.72
CA LYS A 19 7.49 10.89 -7.87
C LYS A 19 6.19 11.68 -7.72
N GLY A 20 5.71 11.80 -6.47
CA GLY A 20 4.48 12.53 -6.14
C GLY A 20 3.19 11.74 -6.32
N VAL A 21 3.26 10.48 -6.76
CA VAL A 21 2.09 9.58 -6.79
C VAL A 21 1.82 9.07 -5.38
N SER A 22 0.56 9.16 -4.93
CA SER A 22 0.10 8.66 -3.62
C SER A 22 -1.28 8.02 -3.73
N GLY A 23 -1.61 7.13 -2.80
CA GLY A 23 -2.92 6.46 -2.75
C GLY A 23 -3.13 5.32 -3.76
N GLU A 24 -2.16 5.06 -4.64
CA GLU A 24 -2.24 4.00 -5.66
C GLU A 24 -1.70 2.65 -5.16
N TYR A 25 -2.24 1.57 -5.73
CA TYR A 25 -1.78 0.20 -5.46
C TYR A 25 -0.99 -0.34 -6.66
N PHE A 26 0.23 -0.81 -6.42
CA PHE A 26 1.14 -1.28 -7.47
C PHE A 26 1.35 -2.80 -7.43
N ALA A 27 1.32 -3.44 -8.59
CA ALA A 27 1.73 -4.83 -8.81
C ALA A 27 2.51 -4.92 -10.13
N ASP A 28 3.57 -5.73 -10.16
CA ASP A 28 4.48 -5.84 -11.32
C ASP A 28 4.89 -4.48 -11.91
N CYS A 29 5.24 -3.52 -11.03
CA CYS A 29 5.58 -2.14 -11.37
C CYS A 29 4.47 -1.31 -12.08
N ASN A 30 3.23 -1.77 -12.07
CA ASN A 30 2.09 -1.09 -12.69
C ASN A 30 1.01 -0.74 -11.65
N ILE A 31 0.26 0.34 -11.88
CA ILE A 31 -0.93 0.65 -11.09
C ILE A 31 -2.01 -0.37 -11.44
N VAL A 32 -2.56 -1.04 -10.43
CA VAL A 32 -3.61 -2.04 -10.61
C VAL A 32 -4.76 -1.80 -9.65
N LYS A 33 -5.95 -2.31 -10.01
CA LYS A 33 -7.13 -2.20 -9.16
C LYS A 33 -6.97 -3.12 -7.93
N PRO A 34 -6.98 -2.58 -6.69
CA PRO A 34 -6.98 -3.41 -5.50
C PRO A 34 -8.37 -4.05 -5.27
N SER A 35 -8.45 -4.97 -4.32
CA SER A 35 -9.71 -5.63 -3.95
C SER A 35 -10.78 -4.62 -3.50
N ASN A 36 -12.05 -5.02 -3.55
CA ASN A 36 -13.14 -4.14 -3.11
C ASN A 36 -13.03 -3.76 -1.63
N GLN A 37 -12.60 -4.69 -0.77
CA GLN A 37 -12.40 -4.45 0.65
C GLN A 37 -11.29 -3.42 0.92
N ALA A 38 -10.22 -3.42 0.11
CA ALA A 38 -9.13 -2.45 0.23
C ALA A 38 -9.56 -1.01 -0.12
N LYS A 39 -10.74 -0.83 -0.73
CA LYS A 39 -11.33 0.48 -1.07
C LYS A 39 -12.42 0.92 -0.10
N ASP A 40 -12.76 0.10 0.88
CA ASP A 40 -13.81 0.37 1.86
C ASP A 40 -13.26 1.27 2.97
N VAL A 41 -13.68 2.54 2.96
CA VAL A 41 -13.23 3.57 3.92
C VAL A 41 -13.74 3.28 5.33
N ASP A 42 -14.95 2.77 5.47
CA ASP A 42 -15.54 2.45 6.77
C ASP A 42 -14.82 1.27 7.42
N LEU A 43 -14.48 0.25 6.62
CA LEU A 43 -13.67 -0.87 7.07
C LEU A 43 -12.26 -0.43 7.46
N ALA A 44 -11.63 0.45 6.68
CA ALA A 44 -10.30 0.98 6.98
C ALA A 44 -10.29 1.75 8.31
N SER A 45 -11.31 2.59 8.58
CA SER A 45 -11.43 3.31 9.85
C SER A 45 -11.58 2.37 11.04
N LYS A 46 -12.47 1.37 10.94
CA LYS A 46 -12.65 0.36 12.01
C LYS A 46 -11.38 -0.43 12.28
N LEU A 47 -10.65 -0.82 11.23
CA LEU A 47 -9.39 -1.55 11.36
C LEU A 47 -8.30 -0.71 12.04
N TRP A 48 -8.24 0.58 11.75
CA TRP A 48 -7.31 1.51 12.39
C TRP A 48 -7.58 1.63 13.90
N ASP A 49 -8.83 1.90 14.29
CA ASP A 49 -9.23 2.02 15.69
C ASP A 49 -8.97 0.73 16.48
N PHE A 50 -9.26 -0.42 15.87
CA PHE A 50 -8.98 -1.73 16.44
C PHE A 50 -7.47 -1.93 16.64
N SER A 51 -6.66 -1.62 15.62
CA SER A 51 -5.19 -1.76 15.69
C SER A 51 -4.59 -0.87 16.78
N LEU A 52 -5.05 0.38 16.92
CA LEU A 52 -4.61 1.27 17.98
C LEU A 52 -4.93 0.73 19.38
N SER A 53 -6.07 0.03 19.54
CA SER A 53 -6.40 -0.61 20.82
C SER A 53 -5.46 -1.76 21.19
N MET A 54 -4.79 -2.37 20.20
CA MET A 54 -3.84 -3.47 20.41
C MET A 54 -2.40 -3.00 20.66
N THR A 55 -2.02 -1.81 20.19
CA THR A 55 -0.61 -1.37 20.17
C THR A 55 -0.17 -0.53 21.38
N ASN A 56 -0.98 -0.41 22.45
CA ASN A 56 -0.70 0.48 23.59
C ASN A 56 -0.37 1.94 23.18
N LEU A 57 -0.87 2.39 22.03
CA LEU A 57 -0.64 3.76 21.51
C LEU A 57 -1.68 4.75 22.04
N LYS A 58 -2.14 4.58 23.28
CA LYS A 58 -3.10 5.47 23.94
C LYS A 58 -2.55 5.96 25.27
#